data_AF-A0A7V2NML8-F1
#
_entry.id   AF-A0A7V2NML8-F1
#
_cell.length_a   1.000
_cell.length_b   1.000
_cell.length_c   1.000
_cell.angle_alpha   90.00
_cell.angle_beta   90.00
_cell.angle_gamma   90.00
#
_symmetry.space_group_name_H-M   'P 1'
#
loop_
_entity.id
_entity.type
_entity.pdbx_description
1 polymer ?
#
loop_
_entity_poly.entity_id
_entity_poly.type
_entity_poly.pdbx_seq_one_letter_code
_entity_poly.pdbx_strand_id
1 'polypeptide(L)'
;MSRRLHRGGGTSLPGLLALRLDPKILSKLTNKLSDSVVITGTNGKTTTANMLAAIFRTHGSEFIHNTAGANLVSGLLTAMIGGIGYGSQSQKIGLFEVDEATIPKVTPQLQPKIVAVTNIFRDQLDRYGELDHTAELIKSALTSLDDNARVVLNSDDPRVAVLADGLNLRPIFFGIEDERRAAFHLDQARDSNECLLCGTALEYKFQYFAHLGIYTCPKCGFTRPEPQFKAVDIELALGGTHFKVITPVGSLKLKTKL
;
A
#
# COMPACT_ATOMS: atom_id res chain seq x y z
N MET A 1 -2.75 36.53 -4.51
CA MET A 1 -1.50 36.53 -3.73
C MET A 1 -1.49 35.35 -2.75
N SER A 2 -0.93 34.18 -3.10
CA SER A 2 -0.75 33.08 -2.12
C SER A 2 0.50 32.20 -2.36
N ARG A 3 1.45 32.66 -3.18
CA ARG A 3 2.64 31.88 -3.56
C ARG A 3 3.85 32.13 -2.65
N ARG A 4 3.64 32.29 -1.34
CA ARG A 4 4.72 32.66 -0.38
C ARG A 4 4.74 31.92 0.97
N LEU A 5 4.07 30.78 1.10
CA LEU A 5 4.25 29.87 2.23
C LEU A 5 4.52 28.47 1.69
N HIS A 6 5.76 27.99 1.83
CA HIS A 6 6.17 26.61 1.56
C HIS A 6 5.63 25.66 2.66
N ARG A 7 4.32 25.68 2.89
CA ARG A 7 3.57 24.67 3.67
C ARG A 7 2.42 24.23 2.78
N GLY A 8 2.35 22.92 2.50
CA GLY A 8 1.45 22.29 1.51
C GLY A 8 0.07 22.96 1.42
N GLY A 9 -0.25 23.42 0.20
CA GLY A 9 -1.37 24.30 -0.12
C GLY A 9 -2.74 23.74 0.25
N GLY A 10 -3.76 24.62 0.20
CA GLY A 10 -5.16 24.44 0.67
C GLY A 10 -6.00 23.29 0.11
N THR A 11 -5.37 22.21 -0.35
CA THR A 11 -5.93 20.96 -0.88
C THR A 11 -6.60 20.07 0.18
N SER A 12 -6.41 20.33 1.48
CA SER A 12 -7.01 19.55 2.58
C SER A 12 -7.91 20.38 3.52
N LEU A 13 -8.11 21.67 3.23
CA LEU A 13 -8.85 22.58 4.12
C LEU A 13 -10.32 22.16 4.34
N PRO A 14 -11.09 21.76 3.31
CA PRO A 14 -12.47 21.29 3.51
C PRO A 14 -12.55 20.11 4.49
N GLY A 15 -11.68 19.11 4.33
CA GLY A 15 -11.65 17.95 5.23
C GLY A 15 -11.19 18.29 6.64
N LEU A 16 -10.25 19.22 6.81
CA LEU A 16 -9.87 19.72 8.15
C LEU A 16 -11.03 20.42 8.86
N LEU A 17 -11.78 21.26 8.15
CA LEU A 17 -12.96 21.93 8.70
C LEU A 17 -14.06 20.91 9.03
N ALA A 18 -14.31 19.96 8.13
CA ALA A 18 -15.28 18.88 8.37
C ALA A 18 -14.94 18.06 9.62
N LEU A 19 -13.66 17.69 9.82
CA LEU A 19 -13.22 16.97 11.03
C LEU A 19 -13.44 17.77 12.32
N ARG A 20 -13.23 19.09 12.28
CA ARG A 20 -13.46 19.95 13.45
C ARG A 20 -14.93 20.06 13.80
N LEU A 21 -15.80 20.08 12.79
CA LEU A 21 -17.26 20.14 12.98
C LEU A 21 -17.82 18.79 13.43
N ASP A 22 -17.31 17.70 12.88
CA ASP A 22 -17.77 16.35 13.19
C ASP A 22 -16.60 15.35 13.08
N PRO A 23 -16.05 14.90 14.22
CA PRO A 23 -14.97 13.90 14.23
C PRO A 23 -15.33 12.55 13.61
N LYS A 24 -16.63 12.24 13.46
CA LYS A 24 -17.13 10.98 12.87
C LYS A 24 -17.53 11.13 11.39
N ILE A 25 -17.22 12.28 10.77
CA ILE A 25 -17.64 12.57 9.40
C ILE A 25 -17.13 11.56 8.38
N LEU A 26 -15.96 10.96 8.59
CA LEU A 26 -15.42 9.92 7.71
C LEU A 26 -16.38 8.73 7.62
N SER A 27 -16.76 8.16 8.78
CA SER A 27 -17.73 7.05 8.84
C SER A 27 -19.07 7.41 8.19
N LYS A 28 -19.55 8.65 8.36
CA LYS A 28 -20.80 9.09 7.73
C LYS A 28 -20.71 9.16 6.21
N LEU A 29 -19.58 9.61 5.67
CA LEU A 29 -19.34 9.68 4.23
C LEU A 29 -19.02 8.32 3.61
N THR A 30 -18.53 7.35 4.39
CA THR A 30 -18.31 5.96 3.93
C THR A 30 -19.59 5.36 3.33
N ASN A 31 -20.76 5.63 3.92
CA ASN A 31 -22.06 5.13 3.42
C ASN A 31 -22.43 5.66 2.02
N LYS A 32 -21.70 6.66 1.52
CA LYS A 32 -21.87 7.21 0.17
C LYS A 32 -20.91 6.59 -0.86
N LEU A 33 -20.04 5.69 -0.42
CA LEU A 33 -19.20 4.87 -1.29
C LEU A 33 -19.89 3.53 -1.55
N SER A 34 -19.63 2.94 -2.71
CA SER A 34 -20.05 1.56 -3.00
C SER A 34 -19.12 0.56 -2.33
N ASP A 35 -17.82 0.82 -2.43
CA ASP A 35 -16.72 0.09 -1.81
C ASP A 35 -15.52 1.04 -1.67
N SER A 36 -14.46 0.60 -0.99
CA SER A 36 -13.19 1.33 -1.02
C SER A 36 -11.94 0.45 -1.03
N VAL A 37 -10.89 0.99 -1.64
CA VAL A 37 -9.54 0.43 -1.75
C VAL A 37 -8.58 1.41 -1.09
N VAL A 38 -7.81 0.91 -0.12
CA VAL A 38 -6.76 1.67 0.56
C VAL A 38 -5.39 1.13 0.15
N ILE A 39 -4.47 2.03 -0.15
CA ILE A 39 -3.06 1.70 -0.42
C ILE A 39 -2.21 2.36 0.65
N THR A 40 -1.36 1.57 1.30
CA THR A 40 -0.41 2.02 2.32
C THR A 40 0.95 1.35 2.17
N GLY A 41 1.89 1.68 3.04
CA GLY A 41 3.29 1.29 2.97
C GLY A 41 4.16 2.51 2.75
N THR A 42 5.46 2.45 3.05
CA THR A 42 6.28 3.68 3.09
C THR A 42 6.50 4.25 1.69
N ASN A 43 6.79 3.40 0.69
CA ASN A 43 7.02 3.81 -0.69
C ASN A 43 5.99 3.25 -1.68
N GLY A 44 5.79 3.99 -2.78
CA GLY A 44 5.00 3.52 -3.93
C GLY A 44 3.49 3.74 -3.84
N LYS A 45 2.95 4.27 -2.73
CA LYS A 45 1.51 4.54 -2.53
C LYS A 45 0.89 5.31 -3.71
N THR A 46 1.44 6.49 -4.02
CA THR A 46 0.95 7.38 -5.08
C THR A 46 1.04 6.79 -6.46
N THR A 47 2.14 6.11 -6.78
CA THR A 47 2.31 5.44 -8.08
C THR A 47 1.27 4.34 -8.25
N THR A 48 1.09 3.49 -7.25
CA THR A 48 0.09 2.42 -7.26
C THR A 48 -1.33 2.97 -7.35
N ALA A 49 -1.66 4.03 -6.59
CA ALA A 49 -2.97 4.66 -6.61
C ALA A 49 -3.28 5.28 -7.98
N ASN A 50 -2.31 5.94 -8.61
CA ASN A 50 -2.46 6.49 -9.96
C ASN A 50 -2.62 5.40 -11.03
N MET A 51 -1.90 4.28 -10.91
CA MET A 51 -2.08 3.13 -11.81
C MET A 51 -3.48 2.54 -11.68
N LEU A 52 -3.99 2.33 -10.46
CA LEU A 52 -5.37 1.87 -10.25
C LEU A 52 -6.41 2.87 -10.77
N ALA A 53 -6.19 4.17 -10.55
CA ALA A 53 -7.05 5.21 -11.08
C ALA A 53 -7.09 5.21 -12.62
N ALA A 54 -5.95 4.97 -13.28
CA ALA A 54 -5.92 4.82 -14.74
C ALA A 54 -6.72 3.59 -15.20
N ILE A 55 -6.56 2.45 -14.52
CA ILE A 55 -7.32 1.22 -14.80
C ILE A 55 -8.83 1.45 -14.63
N PHE A 56 -9.25 2.06 -13.51
CA PHE A 56 -10.66 2.37 -13.25
C PHE A 56 -11.25 3.29 -14.32
N ARG A 57 -10.52 4.32 -14.76
CA ARG A 57 -10.95 5.19 -15.87
C ARG A 57 -11.12 4.41 -17.17
N THR A 58 -10.16 3.55 -17.51
CA THR A 58 -10.23 2.73 -18.73
C THR A 58 -11.44 1.78 -18.72
N HIS A 59 -11.84 1.28 -17.54
CA HIS A 59 -13.04 0.45 -17.38
C HIS A 59 -14.34 1.24 -17.19
N GLY A 60 -14.30 2.58 -17.23
CA GLY A 60 -15.47 3.44 -17.04
C GLY A 60 -16.04 3.43 -15.62
N SER A 61 -15.26 3.00 -14.62
CA SER A 61 -15.69 3.02 -13.22
C SER A 61 -15.69 4.45 -12.67
N GLU A 62 -16.74 4.81 -11.92
CA GLU A 62 -16.75 6.05 -11.15
C GLU A 62 -16.05 5.85 -9.81
N PHE A 63 -15.09 6.72 -9.49
CA PHE A 63 -14.33 6.64 -8.24
C PHE A 63 -13.98 8.02 -7.69
N ILE A 64 -13.67 8.05 -6.40
CA ILE A 64 -13.13 9.19 -5.66
C ILE A 64 -11.70 8.86 -5.31
N HIS A 65 -10.76 9.76 -5.63
CA HIS A 65 -9.34 9.57 -5.37
C HIS A 65 -8.76 10.84 -4.77
N ASN A 66 -8.05 10.71 -3.64
CA ASN A 66 -7.34 11.83 -3.03
C ASN A 66 -6.13 12.25 -3.88
N THR A 67 -5.83 13.54 -3.85
CA THR A 67 -4.64 14.09 -4.52
C THR A 67 -3.37 13.51 -3.91
N ALA A 68 -2.36 13.27 -4.72
CA ALA A 68 -1.03 12.84 -4.28
C ALA A 68 -0.52 13.66 -3.09
N GLY A 69 -0.10 12.97 -2.03
CA GLY A 69 0.38 13.55 -0.77
C GLY A 69 -0.72 13.97 0.21
N ALA A 70 -2.00 13.93 -0.18
CA ALA A 70 -3.13 14.18 0.72
C ALA A 70 -3.57 12.88 1.42
N ASN A 71 -2.61 12.17 2.01
CA ASN A 71 -2.72 10.80 2.54
C ASN A 71 -3.17 10.73 4.02
N LEU A 72 -3.54 11.88 4.60
CA LEU A 72 -4.12 12.00 5.93
C LEU A 72 -5.65 11.99 5.89
N VAL A 73 -6.31 11.78 7.03
CA VAL A 73 -7.79 11.78 7.15
C VAL A 73 -8.44 13.01 6.50
N SER A 74 -7.84 14.19 6.67
CA SER A 74 -8.33 15.43 6.07
C SER A 74 -8.26 15.45 4.54
N GLY A 75 -7.26 14.81 3.94
CA GLY A 75 -7.11 14.68 2.50
C GLY A 75 -8.17 13.76 1.91
N LEU A 76 -8.39 12.60 2.55
CA LEU A 76 -9.47 11.67 2.20
C LEU A 76 -10.83 12.36 2.25
N LEU A 77 -11.12 13.07 3.33
CA LEU A 77 -12.39 13.78 3.48
C LEU A 77 -12.57 14.89 2.46
N THR A 78 -11.51 15.63 2.14
CA THR A 78 -11.59 16.65 1.09
C THR A 78 -11.95 16.03 -0.25
N ALA A 79 -11.35 14.88 -0.59
CA ALA A 79 -11.66 14.14 -1.80
C ALA A 79 -13.12 13.62 -1.79
N MET A 80 -13.58 13.05 -0.67
CA MET A 80 -14.96 12.55 -0.52
C MET A 80 -15.99 13.66 -0.65
N ILE A 81 -15.79 14.80 0.02
CA ILE A 81 -16.70 15.96 -0.03
C ILE A 81 -16.79 16.49 -1.47
N GLY A 82 -15.66 16.65 -2.16
CA GLY A 82 -15.65 17.10 -3.55
C GLY A 82 -16.19 16.07 -4.54
N GLY A 83 -15.97 14.77 -4.28
CA GLY A 83 -16.29 13.69 -5.20
C GLY A 83 -17.72 13.16 -5.11
N ILE A 84 -18.34 13.19 -3.91
CA ILE A 84 -19.74 12.80 -3.73
C ILE A 84 -20.65 13.86 -4.34
N GLY A 85 -20.35 15.15 -4.14
CA GLY A 85 -21.19 16.25 -4.62
C GLY A 85 -22.52 16.35 -3.86
N TYR A 86 -23.15 17.52 -3.87
CA TYR A 86 -24.41 17.74 -3.16
C TYR A 86 -25.56 17.00 -3.86
N GLY A 87 -26.27 16.15 -3.13
CA GLY A 87 -27.47 15.47 -3.63
C GLY A 87 -27.23 14.26 -4.55
N SER A 88 -25.98 13.86 -4.78
CA SER A 88 -25.69 12.65 -5.57
C SER A 88 -26.15 11.39 -4.83
N GLN A 89 -26.82 10.51 -5.57
CA GLN A 89 -27.18 9.16 -5.14
C GLN A 89 -26.26 8.09 -5.76
N SER A 90 -25.37 8.46 -6.69
CA SER A 90 -24.39 7.52 -7.27
C SER A 90 -23.31 7.21 -6.25
N GLN A 91 -23.22 5.94 -5.86
CA GLN A 91 -22.15 5.44 -5.01
C GLN A 91 -20.90 5.15 -5.84
N LYS A 92 -19.83 5.86 -5.54
CA LYS A 92 -18.53 5.75 -6.23
C LYS A 92 -17.58 4.87 -5.41
N ILE A 93 -16.60 4.25 -6.08
CA ILE A 93 -15.54 3.53 -5.40
C ILE A 93 -14.60 4.55 -4.73
N GLY A 94 -14.27 4.38 -3.45
CA GLY A 94 -13.19 5.15 -2.81
C GLY A 94 -11.84 4.53 -3.11
N LEU A 95 -10.92 5.26 -3.72
CA LEU A 95 -9.54 4.86 -3.96
C LEU A 95 -8.62 5.80 -3.19
N PHE A 96 -8.04 5.33 -2.09
CA PHE A 96 -7.29 6.20 -1.19
C PHE A 96 -5.87 5.72 -0.97
N GLU A 97 -4.90 6.59 -1.21
CA GLU A 97 -3.59 6.43 -0.58
C GLU A 97 -3.65 6.94 0.86
N VAL A 98 -3.14 6.14 1.80
CA VAL A 98 -3.20 6.44 3.24
C VAL A 98 -1.82 6.24 3.84
N ASP A 99 -1.40 7.26 4.58
CA ASP A 99 -0.18 7.25 5.37
C ASP A 99 -0.19 6.12 6.41
N GLU A 100 0.94 5.44 6.59
CA GLU A 100 1.09 4.32 7.50
C GLU A 100 0.82 4.69 8.97
N ALA A 101 1.09 5.94 9.38
CA ALA A 101 0.74 6.41 10.73
C ALA A 101 -0.75 6.77 10.86
N THR A 102 -1.45 6.91 9.73
CA THR A 102 -2.86 7.31 9.66
C THR A 102 -3.80 6.12 9.49
N ILE A 103 -3.33 5.00 8.93
CA ILE A 103 -4.18 3.85 8.62
C ILE A 103 -4.98 3.30 9.82
N PRO A 104 -4.47 3.25 11.07
CA PRO A 104 -5.26 2.75 12.21
C PRO A 104 -6.46 3.64 12.55
N LYS A 105 -6.44 4.92 12.16
CA LYS A 105 -7.56 5.86 12.35
C LYS A 105 -8.58 5.77 11.22
N VAL A 106 -8.13 5.42 10.01
CA VAL A 106 -8.96 5.35 8.80
C VAL A 106 -9.72 4.03 8.75
N THR A 107 -9.04 2.90 8.95
CA THR A 107 -9.61 1.58 8.72
C THR A 107 -10.88 1.29 9.54
N PRO A 108 -10.95 1.59 10.85
CA PRO A 108 -12.17 1.34 11.63
C PRO A 108 -13.38 2.16 11.18
N GLN A 109 -13.17 3.32 10.53
CA GLN A 109 -14.23 4.21 10.08
C GLN A 109 -14.62 3.99 8.62
N LEU A 110 -13.64 3.64 7.78
CA LEU A 110 -13.82 3.43 6.34
C LEU A 110 -14.21 2.00 6.00
N GLN A 111 -13.79 1.01 6.81
CA GLN A 111 -13.97 -0.42 6.57
C GLN A 111 -13.73 -0.81 5.08
N PRO A 112 -12.51 -0.57 4.57
CA PRO A 112 -12.23 -0.75 3.15
C PRO A 112 -12.35 -2.21 2.72
N LYS A 113 -12.88 -2.41 1.52
CA LYS A 113 -13.01 -3.73 0.90
C LYS A 113 -11.65 -4.34 0.59
N ILE A 114 -10.67 -3.50 0.25
CA ILE A 114 -9.30 -3.93 -0.05
C ILE A 114 -8.31 -3.01 0.66
N VAL A 115 -7.31 -3.59 1.33
CA VAL A 115 -6.12 -2.88 1.81
C VAL A 115 -4.89 -3.50 1.16
N ALA A 116 -4.11 -2.69 0.44
CA ALA A 116 -2.84 -3.08 -0.16
C ALA A 116 -1.67 -2.45 0.60
N VAL A 117 -0.69 -3.26 0.99
CA VAL A 117 0.55 -2.82 1.64
C VAL A 117 1.71 -3.04 0.67
N THR A 118 2.36 -1.94 0.25
CA THR A 118 3.39 -1.97 -0.80
C THR A 118 4.74 -2.49 -0.30
N ASN A 119 5.27 -1.88 0.76
CA ASN A 119 6.55 -2.17 1.39
C ASN A 119 6.68 -1.37 2.70
N ILE A 120 7.63 -1.76 3.55
CA ILE A 120 8.00 -1.04 4.78
C ILE A 120 9.52 -0.83 4.77
N PHE A 121 9.93 0.33 4.27
CA PHE A 121 11.32 0.82 4.24
C PHE A 121 11.59 1.84 5.33
N ARG A 122 12.87 2.04 5.63
CA ARG A 122 13.31 3.07 6.56
C ARG A 122 13.35 4.42 5.84
N ASP A 123 12.58 5.38 6.33
CA ASP A 123 12.48 6.71 5.71
C ASP A 123 13.65 7.64 6.09
N GLN A 124 14.26 7.47 7.29
CA GLN A 124 15.47 8.20 7.72
C GLN A 124 16.41 7.32 8.57
N LEU A 125 17.73 7.54 8.49
CA LEU A 125 18.78 6.67 9.06
C LEU A 125 18.81 6.63 10.61
N ASP A 126 18.11 7.56 11.26
CA ASP A 126 18.33 7.98 12.64
C ASP A 126 17.19 7.61 13.61
N ARG A 127 16.24 6.75 13.19
CA ARG A 127 15.13 6.28 14.05
C ARG A 127 15.19 4.77 14.30
N TYR A 128 15.84 4.37 15.38
CA TYR A 128 15.78 3.00 15.89
C TYR A 128 14.34 2.70 16.36
N GLY A 129 13.71 1.62 15.87
CA GLY A 129 12.35 1.18 16.25
C GLY A 129 11.19 1.74 15.40
N GLU A 130 11.44 2.62 14.43
CA GLU A 130 10.37 3.19 13.58
C GLU A 130 9.72 2.15 12.65
N LEU A 131 10.51 1.21 12.11
CA LEU A 131 9.99 0.18 11.20
C LEU A 131 9.01 -0.77 11.89
N ASP A 132 9.36 -1.21 13.10
CA ASP A 132 8.54 -2.14 13.87
C ASP A 132 7.24 -1.45 14.29
N HIS A 133 7.32 -0.19 14.73
CA HIS A 133 6.14 0.61 15.02
C HIS A 133 5.24 0.78 13.79
N THR A 134 5.79 1.11 12.63
CA THR A 134 5.02 1.20 11.37
C THR A 134 4.34 -0.13 11.02
N ALA A 135 5.05 -1.25 11.16
CA ALA A 135 4.48 -2.57 10.93
C ALA A 135 3.35 -2.88 11.93
N GLU A 136 3.50 -2.53 13.21
CA GLU A 136 2.46 -2.67 14.24
C GLU A 136 1.22 -1.82 13.93
N LEU A 137 1.39 -0.57 13.51
CA LEU A 137 0.27 0.29 13.12
C LEU A 137 -0.51 -0.34 11.96
N ILE A 138 0.19 -0.75 10.90
CA ILE A 138 -0.45 -1.41 9.76
C ILE A 138 -1.13 -2.71 10.22
N LYS A 139 -0.45 -3.54 11.02
CA LYS A 139 -1.01 -4.79 11.56
C LYS A 139 -2.29 -4.54 12.33
N SER A 140 -2.32 -3.55 13.22
CA SER A 140 -3.50 -3.19 14.01
C SER A 140 -4.69 -2.80 13.11
N ALA A 141 -4.41 -2.07 12.03
CA ALA A 141 -5.43 -1.70 11.05
C ALA A 141 -5.95 -2.94 10.31
N LEU A 142 -5.07 -3.83 9.85
CA LEU A 142 -5.45 -5.06 9.15
C LEU A 142 -6.29 -6.00 10.04
N THR A 143 -5.96 -6.12 11.33
CA THR A 143 -6.73 -6.92 12.29
C THR A 143 -8.13 -6.34 12.57
N SER A 144 -8.34 -5.03 12.33
CA SER A 144 -9.63 -4.35 12.54
C SER A 144 -10.59 -4.40 11.34
N LEU A 145 -10.16 -5.02 10.24
CA LEU A 145 -10.96 -5.17 9.03
C LEU A 145 -12.09 -6.19 9.21
N ASP A 146 -13.21 -5.96 8.53
CA ASP A 146 -14.28 -6.93 8.37
C ASP A 146 -13.80 -8.24 7.69
N ASP A 147 -14.40 -9.37 8.05
CA ASP A 147 -14.06 -10.70 7.51
C ASP A 147 -14.24 -10.81 5.99
N ASN A 148 -15.03 -9.92 5.38
CA ASN A 148 -15.22 -9.85 3.93
C ASN A 148 -14.20 -8.96 3.21
N ALA A 149 -13.28 -8.33 3.93
CA ALA A 149 -12.21 -7.52 3.35
C ALA A 149 -11.12 -8.41 2.74
N ARG A 150 -10.32 -7.84 1.84
CA ARG A 150 -9.14 -8.49 1.26
C ARG A 150 -7.89 -7.70 1.57
N VAL A 151 -6.86 -8.41 2.00
CA VAL A 151 -5.53 -7.83 2.23
C VAL A 151 -4.61 -8.26 1.09
N VAL A 152 -3.92 -7.30 0.48
CA VAL A 152 -2.93 -7.52 -0.58
C VAL A 152 -1.55 -7.14 -0.05
N LEU A 153 -0.65 -8.11 0.02
CA LEU A 153 0.66 -7.98 0.67
C LEU A 153 1.79 -8.28 -0.31
N ASN A 154 2.89 -7.54 -0.18
CA ASN A 154 4.12 -7.85 -0.91
C ASN A 154 4.81 -9.06 -0.26
N SER A 155 4.96 -10.17 -0.99
CA SER A 155 5.68 -11.35 -0.50
C SER A 155 7.18 -11.10 -0.35
N ASP A 156 7.74 -10.22 -1.18
CA ASP A 156 9.18 -9.98 -1.26
C ASP A 156 9.69 -9.21 -0.04
N ASP A 157 8.82 -8.48 0.67
CA ASP A 157 9.16 -7.75 1.88
C ASP A 157 8.85 -8.59 3.13
N PRO A 158 9.84 -9.11 3.89
CA PRO A 158 9.59 -9.87 5.12
C PRO A 158 8.77 -9.09 6.16
N ARG A 159 8.88 -7.75 6.22
CA ARG A 159 8.10 -6.90 7.15
C ARG A 159 6.64 -6.78 6.76
N VAL A 160 6.33 -6.89 5.47
CA VAL A 160 4.95 -6.92 4.99
C VAL A 160 4.39 -8.34 5.06
N ALA A 161 5.19 -9.35 4.72
CA ALA A 161 4.74 -10.73 4.71
C ALA A 161 4.36 -11.23 6.11
N VAL A 162 5.12 -10.86 7.14
CA VAL A 162 4.81 -11.25 8.53
C VAL A 162 3.48 -10.66 9.02
N LEU A 163 2.97 -9.58 8.41
CA LEU A 163 1.67 -9.00 8.76
C LEU A 163 0.51 -9.99 8.55
N ALA A 164 0.70 -11.02 7.73
CA ALA A 164 -0.26 -12.10 7.54
C ALA A 164 -0.46 -12.96 8.80
N ASP A 165 0.57 -13.07 9.64
CA ASP A 165 0.57 -13.96 10.81
C ASP A 165 -0.50 -13.54 11.82
N GLY A 166 -1.46 -14.41 12.13
CA GLY A 166 -2.56 -14.11 13.04
C GLY A 166 -3.66 -13.21 12.48
N LEU A 167 -3.73 -12.95 11.17
CA LEU A 167 -4.94 -12.40 10.56
C LEU A 167 -6.01 -13.49 10.40
N ASN A 168 -7.27 -13.16 10.67
CA ASN A 168 -8.42 -14.02 10.32
C ASN A 168 -8.72 -14.01 8.81
N LEU A 169 -8.14 -13.05 8.09
CA LEU A 169 -8.26 -12.89 6.64
C LEU A 169 -7.18 -13.72 5.92
N ARG A 170 -7.51 -14.21 4.72
CA ARG A 170 -6.53 -14.86 3.83
C ARG A 170 -5.90 -13.82 2.89
N PRO A 171 -4.62 -13.44 3.07
CA PRO A 171 -4.00 -12.43 2.23
C PRO A 171 -3.77 -12.93 0.81
N ILE A 172 -3.78 -11.99 -0.14
CA ILE A 172 -3.28 -12.18 -1.49
C ILE A 172 -1.85 -11.66 -1.52
N PHE A 173 -0.91 -12.47 -1.94
CA PHE A 173 0.47 -12.06 -2.12
C PHE A 173 0.77 -11.68 -3.57
N PHE A 174 1.57 -10.64 -3.73
CA PHE A 174 2.22 -10.29 -4.99
C PHE A 174 3.73 -10.22 -4.80
N GLY A 175 4.49 -10.49 -5.85
CA GLY A 175 5.95 -10.45 -5.80
C GLY A 175 6.61 -10.66 -7.15
N ILE A 176 7.93 -10.57 -7.17
CA ILE A 176 8.77 -10.79 -8.33
C ILE A 176 9.20 -12.27 -8.40
N GLU A 177 9.17 -12.83 -9.61
CA GLU A 177 9.63 -14.19 -9.92
C GLU A 177 10.52 -14.13 -11.16
N ASP A 178 11.61 -13.35 -11.09
CA ASP A 178 12.59 -13.19 -12.16
C ASP A 178 14.02 -13.16 -11.60
N GLU A 179 14.73 -14.28 -11.71
CA GLU A 179 16.09 -14.44 -11.18
C GLU A 179 17.10 -13.48 -11.83
N ARG A 180 16.86 -13.03 -13.07
CA ARG A 180 17.73 -12.05 -13.76
C ARG A 180 17.73 -10.68 -13.09
N ARG A 181 16.74 -10.43 -12.22
CA ARG A 181 16.62 -9.19 -11.45
C ARG A 181 17.25 -9.30 -10.07
N ALA A 182 17.82 -10.45 -9.71
CA ALA A 182 18.60 -10.55 -8.50
C ALA A 182 19.81 -9.61 -8.59
N ALA A 183 19.95 -8.74 -7.59
CA ALA A 183 21.17 -7.98 -7.40
C ALA A 183 22.27 -8.97 -6.97
N PHE A 184 23.20 -9.28 -7.89
CA PHE A 184 24.37 -10.08 -7.54
C PHE A 184 25.21 -9.30 -6.54
N HIS A 185 25.29 -9.81 -5.30
CA HIS A 185 26.17 -9.42 -4.21
C HIS A 185 26.60 -7.94 -4.19
N LEU A 186 25.83 -7.12 -3.45
CA LEU A 186 26.38 -5.92 -2.83
C LEU A 186 26.22 -6.04 -1.33
N ASP A 187 27.35 -6.40 -0.69
CA ASP A 187 27.67 -5.87 0.63
C ASP A 187 27.28 -4.39 0.68
N GLN A 188 26.61 -3.99 1.75
CA GLN A 188 26.19 -2.61 2.07
C GLN A 188 24.80 -2.16 1.58
N ALA A 189 23.76 -2.62 2.30
CA ALA A 189 22.76 -1.69 2.83
C ALA A 189 22.25 -2.23 4.18
N ARG A 190 22.51 -1.46 5.24
CA ARG A 190 22.30 -1.80 6.66
C ARG A 190 20.83 -1.78 7.10
N ASP A 191 19.91 -2.33 6.32
CA ASP A 191 18.59 -2.67 6.84
C ASP A 191 18.66 -4.08 7.40
N SER A 192 18.25 -4.27 8.65
CA SER A 192 18.38 -5.55 9.33
C SER A 192 17.62 -6.63 8.56
N ASN A 193 18.38 -7.56 7.97
CA ASN A 193 17.91 -8.79 7.35
C ASN A 193 17.62 -9.84 8.43
N GLU A 194 17.12 -9.43 9.58
CA GLU A 194 16.78 -10.32 10.69
C GLU A 194 15.33 -10.79 10.55
N CYS A 195 15.10 -12.04 10.90
CA CYS A 195 13.78 -12.61 10.95
C CYS A 195 12.97 -11.94 12.07
N LEU A 196 11.85 -11.34 11.71
CA LEU A 196 10.97 -10.61 12.64
C LEU A 196 10.27 -11.50 13.68
N LEU A 197 10.35 -12.83 13.51
CA LEU A 197 9.78 -13.78 14.47
C LEU A 197 10.79 -14.29 15.51
N CYS A 198 12.09 -14.33 15.19
CA CYS A 198 13.08 -14.99 16.06
C CYS A 198 14.45 -14.29 16.14
N GLY A 199 14.65 -13.19 15.42
CA GLY A 199 15.89 -12.40 15.38
C GLY A 199 17.03 -13.01 14.56
N THR A 200 16.90 -14.24 14.05
CA THR A 200 17.96 -14.87 13.24
C THR A 200 18.06 -14.22 11.86
N ALA A 201 19.27 -13.99 11.36
CA ALA A 201 19.50 -13.50 10.01
C ALA A 201 18.81 -14.40 8.96
N LEU A 202 18.10 -13.75 8.03
CA LEU A 202 17.43 -14.38 6.90
C LEU A 202 18.45 -14.73 5.82
N GLU A 203 18.29 -15.92 5.25
CA GLU A 203 19.01 -16.37 4.05
C GLU A 203 18.19 -16.00 2.82
N TYR A 204 18.81 -15.40 1.80
CA TYR A 204 18.13 -15.04 0.56
C TYR A 204 18.58 -15.95 -0.58
N LYS A 205 17.63 -16.60 -1.24
CA LYS A 205 17.86 -17.27 -2.53
C LYS A 205 18.12 -16.24 -3.62
N PHE A 206 17.32 -15.17 -3.66
CA PHE A 206 17.51 -14.02 -4.53
C PHE A 206 17.15 -12.74 -3.77
N GLN A 207 18.00 -11.72 -3.86
CA GLN A 207 17.73 -10.40 -3.30
C GLN A 207 17.53 -9.43 -4.46
N TYR A 208 16.37 -8.77 -4.52
CA TYR A 208 16.02 -7.86 -5.61
C TYR A 208 16.44 -6.43 -5.31
N PHE A 209 16.15 -5.95 -4.10
CA PHE A 209 16.47 -4.58 -3.67
C PHE A 209 16.36 -4.45 -2.15
N ALA A 210 17.41 -3.98 -1.46
CA ALA A 210 17.43 -3.90 0.00
C ALA A 210 16.94 -5.22 0.66
N HIS A 211 16.02 -5.20 1.61
CA HIS A 211 15.44 -6.40 2.23
C HIS A 211 14.40 -7.13 1.35
N LEU A 212 14.16 -6.69 0.12
CA LEU A 212 13.20 -7.34 -0.78
C LEU A 212 13.83 -8.52 -1.51
N GLY A 213 13.21 -9.69 -1.43
CA GLY A 213 13.69 -10.87 -2.15
C GLY A 213 13.02 -12.17 -1.73
N ILE A 214 13.57 -13.28 -2.20
CA ILE A 214 13.16 -14.63 -1.80
C ILE A 214 13.99 -15.07 -0.59
N TYR A 215 13.43 -14.93 0.60
CA TYR A 215 14.10 -15.21 1.87
C TYR A 215 13.58 -16.47 2.58
N THR A 216 14.40 -16.99 3.48
CA THR A 216 14.10 -18.11 4.40
C THR A 216 14.85 -17.89 5.72
N CYS A 217 14.17 -18.11 6.84
CA CYS A 217 14.78 -18.13 8.16
C CYS A 217 15.25 -19.55 8.50
N PRO A 218 16.55 -19.80 8.67
CA PRO A 218 17.07 -21.13 8.93
C PRO A 218 16.71 -21.67 10.33
N LYS A 219 16.31 -20.78 11.26
CA LYS A 219 15.97 -21.16 12.64
C LYS A 219 14.50 -21.52 12.83
N CYS A 220 13.59 -20.63 12.41
CA CYS A 220 12.15 -20.80 12.69
C CYS A 220 11.32 -21.19 11.46
N GLY A 221 11.93 -21.27 10.26
CA GLY A 221 11.23 -21.66 9.04
C GLY A 221 10.34 -20.58 8.42
N PHE A 222 10.35 -19.34 8.93
CA PHE A 222 9.69 -18.21 8.28
C PHE A 222 10.27 -18.01 6.87
N THR A 223 9.42 -18.12 5.86
CA THR A 223 9.81 -18.09 4.44
C THR A 223 8.98 -17.05 3.72
N ARG A 224 9.50 -16.57 2.59
CA ARG A 224 8.71 -15.79 1.64
C ARG A 224 7.46 -16.58 1.21
N PRO A 225 6.24 -16.07 1.42
CA PRO A 225 5.02 -16.70 0.91
C PRO A 225 5.02 -16.78 -0.60
N GLU A 226 4.39 -17.81 -1.18
CA GLU A 226 4.25 -17.90 -2.64
C GLU A 226 3.26 -16.82 -3.15
N PRO A 227 3.68 -15.90 -4.02
CA PRO A 227 2.79 -14.88 -4.56
C PRO A 227 1.76 -15.47 -5.54
N GLN A 228 0.50 -15.10 -5.39
CA GLN A 228 -0.54 -15.40 -6.38
C GLN A 228 -0.42 -14.51 -7.63
N PHE A 229 0.16 -13.32 -7.49
CA PHE A 229 0.40 -12.38 -8.58
C PHE A 229 1.90 -12.18 -8.76
N LYS A 230 2.44 -12.69 -9.87
CA LYS A 230 3.90 -12.82 -10.09
C LYS A 230 4.33 -11.92 -11.25
N ALA A 231 5.27 -11.01 -11.01
CA ALA A 231 5.96 -10.30 -12.09
C ALA A 231 7.14 -11.13 -12.60
N VAL A 232 7.11 -11.49 -13.88
CA VAL A 232 8.12 -12.28 -14.58
C VAL A 232 8.54 -11.56 -15.86
N ASP A 233 9.62 -11.99 -16.50
CA ASP A 233 10.08 -11.42 -17.77
C ASP A 233 10.23 -9.90 -17.73
N ILE A 234 10.83 -9.41 -16.65
CA ILE A 234 11.00 -7.99 -16.42
C ILE A 234 12.14 -7.50 -17.30
N GLU A 235 11.88 -6.46 -18.08
CA GLU A 235 12.80 -5.73 -18.95
C GLU A 235 12.76 -4.24 -18.60
N LEU A 236 13.85 -3.75 -18.01
CA LEU A 236 14.03 -2.33 -17.71
C LEU A 236 14.59 -1.62 -18.96
N ALA A 237 13.89 -0.59 -19.44
CA ALA A 237 14.35 0.27 -20.53
C ALA A 237 14.23 1.75 -20.15
N LEU A 238 15.00 2.61 -20.82
CA LEU A 238 15.01 4.07 -20.58
C LEU A 238 13.62 4.72 -20.72
N GLY A 239 12.73 4.15 -21.54
CA GLY A 239 11.36 4.65 -21.78
C GLY A 239 10.27 3.98 -20.95
N GLY A 240 10.63 3.12 -20.00
CA GLY A 240 9.70 2.38 -19.16
C GLY A 240 10.03 0.90 -19.00
N THR A 241 9.23 0.20 -18.20
CA THR A 241 9.44 -1.21 -17.87
C THR A 241 8.43 -2.07 -18.61
N HIS A 242 8.90 -3.14 -19.24
CA HIS A 242 8.06 -4.18 -19.83
C HIS A 242 8.15 -5.42 -18.95
N PHE A 243 7.03 -6.06 -18.65
CA PHE A 243 7.01 -7.28 -17.86
C PHE A 243 5.73 -8.05 -18.09
N LYS A 244 5.74 -9.34 -17.74
CA LYS A 244 4.55 -10.18 -17.72
C LYS A 244 4.07 -10.35 -16.28
N VAL A 245 2.77 -10.23 -16.06
CA VAL A 245 2.13 -10.59 -14.78
C VAL A 245 1.42 -11.91 -14.97
N ILE A 246 1.78 -12.90 -14.16
CA ILE A 246 1.03 -14.15 -14.00
C ILE A 246 0.05 -13.95 -12.85
N THR A 247 -1.21 -14.32 -13.07
CA THR A 247 -2.30 -14.26 -12.09
C THR A 247 -2.93 -15.65 -11.95
N PRO A 248 -3.80 -15.88 -10.95
CA PRO A 248 -4.51 -17.15 -10.81
C PRO A 248 -5.41 -17.51 -12.00
N VAL A 249 -5.76 -16.52 -12.84
CA VAL A 249 -6.71 -16.68 -13.95
C VAL A 249 -6.07 -16.50 -15.33
N GLY A 250 -4.76 -16.27 -15.41
CA GLY A 250 -4.07 -16.11 -16.69
C GLY A 250 -2.82 -15.27 -16.60
N SER A 251 -2.42 -14.68 -17.73
CA SER A 251 -1.25 -13.80 -17.76
C SER A 251 -1.43 -12.60 -18.67
N LEU A 252 -0.77 -11.50 -18.32
CA LEU A 252 -0.92 -10.19 -18.94
C LEU A 252 0.48 -9.64 -19.25
N LYS A 253 0.69 -9.07 -20.43
CA LYS A 253 1.90 -8.30 -20.73
C LYS A 253 1.64 -6.83 -20.41
N LEU A 254 2.46 -6.23 -19.57
CA LEU A 254 2.36 -4.84 -19.15
C LEU A 254 3.56 -4.04 -19.63
N LYS A 255 3.29 -2.78 -19.94
CA LYS A 255 4.29 -1.77 -20.25
C LYS A 255 3.98 -0.52 -19.44
N THR A 256 4.90 -0.13 -18.58
CA THR A 256 4.85 1.20 -17.94
C THR A 256 5.53 2.22 -18.84
N LYS A 257 5.11 3.47 -18.73
CA LYS A 257 5.83 4.64 -19.28
C LYS A 257 6.36 5.42 -18.07
N LEU A 258 7.64 5.78 -18.11
CA LEU A 258 8.25 6.71 -17.16
C LEU A 258 7.89 8.15 -17.55
#